data_AF-A0A536YWD4-F1
#
_entry.id   AF-A0A536YWD4-F1
#
_cell.length_a   1.000
_cell.length_b   1.000
_cell.length_c   1.000
_cell.angle_alpha   90.00
_cell.angle_beta   90.00
_cell.angle_gamma   90.00
#
_symmetry.space_group_name_H-M   'P 1'
#
loop_
_entity.id
_entity.type
_entity.pdbx_description
1 polymer ?
#
loop_
_entity_poly.entity_id
_entity_poly.type
_entity_poly.pdbx_seq_one_letter_code
_entity_poly.pdbx_strand_id
1 'polypeptide(L)' 'LPNALFDRGQFVGFVDCGRAGMADPYQDLALAARSIASNLGLNWVRVFFEEYGLPMPDERKLAFYRLLDEFF' A
#
# COMPACT_ATOMS: atom_id res chain seq x y z
N LEU A 1 -8.58 0.52 1.06
CA LEU A 1 -7.96 0.67 -0.27
C LEU A 1 -9.06 0.75 -1.33
N PRO A 2 -9.41 1.94 -1.81
CA PRO A 2 -10.47 2.09 -2.81
C PRO A 2 -10.04 1.69 -4.24
N ASN A 3 -8.73 1.63 -4.52
CA ASN A 3 -8.23 1.54 -5.91
C ASN A 3 -7.94 0.10 -6.38
N ALA A 4 -8.14 -0.90 -5.51
CA ALA A 4 -8.03 -2.32 -5.86
C ALA A 4 -9.44 -2.94 -5.86
N LEU A 5 -9.82 -3.52 -7.00
CA LEU A 5 -11.12 -4.14 -7.18
C LEU A 5 -11.06 -5.63 -6.86
N PHE A 6 -12.11 -6.10 -6.18
CA PHE A 6 -12.30 -7.51 -5.86
C PHE A 6 -13.68 -7.96 -6.30
N ASP A 7 -13.75 -9.10 -7.00
CA ASP A 7 -15.00 -9.82 -7.29
C ASP A 7 -14.96 -11.19 -6.62
N ARG A 8 -15.98 -11.51 -5.81
CA ARG A 8 -16.07 -12.78 -5.07
C ARG A 8 -14.80 -13.17 -4.30
N GLY A 9 -14.12 -12.17 -3.72
CA GLY A 9 -12.88 -12.36 -2.95
C GLY A 9 -11.62 -12.59 -3.80
N GLN A 10 -11.72 -12.50 -5.13
CA GLN A 10 -10.58 -12.53 -6.03
C GLN A 10 -10.25 -11.11 -6.48
N PHE A 11 -8.96 -10.80 -6.58
CA PHE A 11 -8.50 -9.55 -7.17
C PHE A 11 -8.83 -9.55 -8.67
N VAL A 12 -9.43 -8.46 -9.16
CA VAL A 12 -9.84 -8.34 -10.57
C VAL A 12 -9.24 -7.15 -11.31
N GLY A 13 -8.55 -6.24 -10.62
CA GLY A 13 -7.82 -5.16 -11.27
C GLY A 13 -7.66 -3.91 -10.41
N PHE A 14 -7.00 -2.92 -11.02
CA PHE A 14 -6.80 -1.59 -10.45
C PHE A 14 -7.65 -0.55 -11.17
N VAL A 15 -8.04 0.49 -10.43
CA VAL A 15 -8.63 1.73 -10.96
C VAL A 15 -7.81 2.93 -10.49
N ASP A 16 -8.11 4.12 -11.02
CA ASP A 16 -7.40 5.37 -10.70
C ASP A 16 -5.89 5.32 -10.96
N CYS A 17 -5.48 4.70 -12.07
CA CYS A 17 -4.08 4.55 -12.47
C CYS A 17 -3.44 5.80 -13.09
N GLY A 18 -4.00 7.00 -12.86
CA GLY A 18 -3.48 8.25 -13.44
C GLY A 18 -2.06 8.62 -12.99
N ARG A 19 -1.61 8.09 -11.84
CA ARG A 19 -0.26 8.25 -11.29
C ARG A 19 0.63 7.01 -11.46
N ALA A 20 0.18 6.00 -12.22
CA ALA A 20 0.95 4.79 -12.43
C ALA A 20 2.20 5.07 -13.29
N GLY A 21 3.34 4.50 -12.90
CA GLY A 21 4.61 4.69 -13.60
C GLY A 21 5.76 3.97 -12.91
N MET A 22 6.97 4.10 -13.44
CA MET A 22 8.16 3.58 -12.77
C MET A 22 8.47 4.42 -11.53
N ALA A 23 8.51 3.77 -10.38
CA ALA A 23 8.82 4.38 -9.09
C ALA A 23 9.51 3.38 -8.17
N ASP A 24 9.99 3.84 -7.03
CA ASP A 24 10.39 2.95 -5.94
C ASP A 24 9.16 2.17 -5.44
N PRO A 25 9.25 0.84 -5.19
CA PRO A 25 8.12 0.05 -4.69
C PRO A 25 7.50 0.58 -3.40
N TYR A 26 8.27 1.31 -2.60
CA TYR A 26 7.78 1.91 -1.36
C TYR A 26 6.73 3.01 -1.59
N GLN A 27 6.61 3.56 -2.80
CA GLN A 27 5.49 4.44 -3.18
C GLN A 27 4.14 3.74 -2.95
N ASP A 28 4.01 2.50 -3.43
CA ASP A 28 2.77 1.74 -3.26
C ASP A 28 2.66 1.13 -1.86
N LEU A 29 3.76 0.56 -1.34
CA LEU A 29 3.76 -0.10 -0.03
C LEU A 29 3.41 0.84 1.12
N ALA A 30 3.88 2.10 1.08
CA ALA A 30 3.58 3.10 2.09
C ALA A 30 2.08 3.39 2.18
N LEU A 31 1.43 3.55 1.02
CA LEU A 31 0.00 3.88 0.91
C LEU A 31 -0.89 2.66 1.16
N ALA A 32 -0.46 1.49 0.71
CA ALA A 32 -1.09 0.21 1.04
C ALA A 32 -1.10 -0.01 2.56
N ALA A 33 0.06 0.13 3.23
CA ALA A 33 0.17 0.00 4.68
C ALA A 33 -0.68 1.04 5.42
N ARG A 34 -0.67 2.32 5.00
CA ARG A 34 -1.53 3.39 5.58
C ARG A 34 -3.01 3.03 5.46
N SER A 35 -3.42 2.53 4.30
CA SER A 35 -4.82 2.17 4.04
C SER A 35 -5.24 0.90 4.78
N ILE A 36 -4.38 -0.11 4.88
CA ILE A 36 -4.63 -1.32 5.69
C ILE A 36 -4.76 -0.95 7.17
N ALA A 37 -3.84 -0.13 7.69
CA ALA A 37 -3.89 0.34 9.07
C ALA A 37 -5.20 1.06 9.40
N SER A 38 -5.66 1.95 8.53
CA SER A 38 -6.88 2.74 8.73
C SER A 38 -8.17 1.94 8.55
N ASN A 39 -8.20 0.96 7.64
CA ASN A 39 -9.42 0.20 7.32
C ASN A 39 -9.55 -1.09 8.13
N LEU A 40 -8.44 -1.77 8.43
CA LEU A 40 -8.42 -3.10 9.06
C LEU A 40 -7.72 -3.10 10.42
N GLY A 41 -6.87 -2.11 10.70
CA GLY A 41 -6.11 -1.98 11.94
C GLY A 41 -4.63 -2.35 11.78
N LEU A 42 -3.80 -1.85 12.71
CA LEU A 42 -2.34 -2.00 12.66
C LEU A 42 -1.85 -3.45 12.67
N ASN A 43 -2.59 -4.37 13.28
CA ASN A 43 -2.23 -5.79 13.34
C ASN A 43 -2.12 -6.44 11.95
N TRP A 44 -2.87 -5.93 10.95
CA TRP A 44 -2.85 -6.42 9.58
C TRP A 44 -1.69 -5.89 8.75
N VAL A 45 -1.04 -4.80 9.19
CA VAL A 45 0.10 -4.23 8.46
C VAL A 45 1.28 -5.18 8.48
N ARG A 46 1.54 -5.84 9.63
CA ARG A 46 2.60 -6.85 9.74
C ARG A 46 2.34 -8.03 8.80
N VAL A 47 1.12 -8.58 8.85
CA VAL A 47 0.71 -9.70 8.00
C VAL A 47 0.85 -9.35 6.51
N PHE A 48 0.46 -8.13 6.12
CA PHE A 48 0.65 -7.66 4.75
C PHE A 48 2.11 -7.68 4.30
N PHE A 49 3.03 -7.18 5.12
CA PHE A 49 4.46 -7.18 4.78
C PHE A 49 5.08 -8.58 4.77
N GLU A 50 4.64 -9.46 5.66
CA GLU A 50 5.01 -10.88 5.67
C GLU A 50 4.58 -11.58 4.37
N GLU A 51 3.31 -11.45 3.98
CA GLU A 51 2.75 -12.04 2.75
C GLU A 51 3.30 -11.40 1.47
N TYR A 52 3.65 -10.11 1.50
CA TYR A 52 4.32 -9.43 0.39
C TYR A 52 5.77 -9.93 0.18
N GLY A 53 6.36 -10.64 1.15
CA GLY A 53 7.75 -11.11 1.10
C GLY A 53 8.77 -10.07 1.56
N LEU A 54 8.35 -9.06 2.31
CA LEU A 54 9.20 -8.01 2.88
C LEU A 54 8.93 -7.86 4.40
N PRO A 55 9.28 -8.86 5.23
CA PRO A 55 8.93 -8.86 6.66
C PRO A 55 9.58 -7.73 7.47
N MET A 56 10.65 -7.12 6.95
CA MET A 56 11.35 -6.00 7.56
C MET A 56 11.43 -4.83 6.56
N PRO A 57 10.36 -4.02 6.41
CA PRO A 57 10.37 -2.89 5.51
C PRO A 57 11.25 -1.74 6.03
N ASP A 58 11.80 -0.93 5.12
CA ASP A 58 12.50 0.31 5.46
C ASP A 58 11.51 1.38 5.93
N GLU A 59 11.43 1.54 7.24
CA GLU A 59 10.55 2.52 7.90
C GLU A 59 10.79 3.97 7.45
N ARG A 60 12.02 4.32 7.05
CA ARG A 60 12.31 5.68 6.56
C ARG A 60 11.68 5.90 5.20
N LYS A 61 11.73 4.91 4.31
CA LYS A 61 11.05 4.98 3.02
C LYS A 61 9.53 5.00 3.20
N LEU A 62 8.98 4.16 4.08
CA LEU A 62 7.54 4.18 4.38
C LEU A 62 7.10 5.55 4.88
N ALA A 63 7.84 6.16 5.82
CA ALA A 63 7.55 7.50 6.31
C ALA A 63 7.66 8.57 5.22
N PHE A 64 8.70 8.50 4.39
CA PHE A 64 8.92 9.42 3.27
C PHE A 64 7.76 9.39 2.26
N TYR A 65 7.38 8.20 1.77
CA TYR A 65 6.34 8.07 0.76
C TYR A 65 4.93 8.36 1.31
N ARG A 66 4.68 8.12 2.61
CA ARG A 66 3.46 8.62 3.27
C ARG A 66 3.40 10.14 3.26
N LEU A 67 4.50 10.81 3.63
CA LEU A 67 4.57 12.27 3.64
C LEU A 67 4.45 12.87 2.23
N LEU A 68 5.11 12.26 1.25
CA LEU A 68 5.06 12.69 -0.15
C LEU A 68 3.63 12.70 -0.69
N ASP A 69 2.78 11.75 -0.25
CA ASP A 69 1.40 11.67 -0.71
C ASP A 69 0.49 12.78 -0.16
N GLU A 70 0.86 13.46 0.94
CA GLU A 70 0.11 14.61 1.48
C GLU A 70 0.18 15.86 0.57
N PHE A 71 0.98 15.82 -0.50
CA PHE A 71 1.09 16.88 -1.51
C PHE A 71 0.20 16.65 -2.74
N PHE A 72 -0.70 15.66 -2.68
CA PHE A 72 -1.60 15.25 -3.77
C PHE A 72 -3.03 15.03 -3.30
#